data_AF-A0A8S1J726-F1
#
_entry.id   AF-A0A8S1J726-F1
#
_cell.length_a   1.000
_cell.length_b   1.000
_cell.length_c   1.000
_cell.angle_alpha   90.00
_cell.angle_beta   90.00
_cell.angle_gamma   90.00
#
_symmetry.space_group_name_H-M   'P 1'
#
loop_
_entity.id
_entity.type
_entity.pdbx_description
1 polymer ?
#
loop_
_entity_poly.entity_id
_entity_poly.type
_entity_poly.pdbx_seq_one_letter_code
_entity_poly.pdbx_strand_id
1 'polypeptide(L)'
;MKAPPESALASKAASKAKKARRAPAKSLAEGPESGFRRFSTPNGFSVLIGRNNRQNDLLSLKVAKGDDLWFHARGVPGAHVVLKAQSGRDPEHEDVLCAANLAAWFSKAKNDSKVNVTQTTGAHVSKPKGAPPGLVSVSKETVVVAKPHRSMAVQSQDLRK
;
A
#
# COMPACT_ATOMS: atom_id res chain seq x y z
N MET A 1 -47.13 19.45 66.22
CA MET A 1 -48.07 18.75 65.33
C MET A 1 -47.56 18.98 63.90
N LYS A 2 -47.35 18.01 63.01
CA LYS A 2 -47.53 16.55 62.99
C LYS A 2 -46.75 16.09 61.73
N ALA A 3 -45.94 15.04 61.83
CA ALA A 3 -45.37 14.35 60.67
C ALA A 3 -46.26 13.14 60.28
N PRO A 4 -45.87 12.34 59.26
CA PRO A 4 -46.41 12.17 57.90
C PRO A 4 -47.45 11.00 57.84
N PRO A 5 -47.91 10.41 56.70
CA PRO A 5 -47.08 9.51 55.86
C PRO A 5 -47.49 9.25 54.38
N GLU A 6 -46.53 8.69 53.64
CA GLU A 6 -46.58 7.55 52.71
C GLU A 6 -47.36 7.48 51.37
N SER A 7 -46.64 6.83 50.43
CA SER A 7 -47.08 5.99 49.30
C SER A 7 -47.44 6.69 47.99
N ALA A 8 -47.26 6.14 46.80
CA ALA A 8 -46.38 5.08 46.25
C ALA A 8 -46.70 5.04 44.74
N LEU A 9 -45.68 4.81 43.89
CA LEU A 9 -45.64 3.95 42.68
C LEU A 9 -44.53 4.49 41.75
N ALA A 10 -43.34 3.89 41.74
CA ALA A 10 -42.96 2.68 40.99
C ALA A 10 -42.87 2.94 39.47
N SER A 11 -41.69 3.00 38.85
CA SER A 11 -40.94 1.88 38.24
C SER A 11 -40.06 2.54 37.14
N LYS A 12 -38.90 2.11 36.66
CA LYS A 12 -38.16 0.84 36.63
C LYS A 12 -36.80 1.17 35.95
N ALA A 13 -35.73 0.46 36.35
CA ALA A 13 -34.64 -0.04 35.49
C ALA A 13 -33.74 0.99 34.74
N ALA A 14 -32.44 0.81 34.54
CA ALA A 14 -31.50 -0.23 34.86
C ALA A 14 -30.08 0.36 34.82
N SER A 15 -29.24 -0.15 35.69
CA SER A 15 -27.82 0.10 35.82
C SER A 15 -27.05 -0.27 34.54
N LYS A 16 -26.05 0.54 34.15
CA LYS A 16 -24.91 0.03 33.39
C LYS A 16 -23.62 0.75 33.74
N ALA A 17 -22.79 0.02 34.49
CA ALA A 17 -21.43 0.37 34.85
C ALA A 17 -20.57 0.72 33.62
N LYS A 18 -19.93 1.88 33.65
CA LYS A 18 -18.89 2.26 32.68
C LYS A 18 -17.63 1.44 32.96
N LYS A 19 -17.54 0.29 32.30
CA LYS A 19 -16.33 -0.55 32.24
C LYS A 19 -15.24 0.24 31.51
N ALA A 20 -14.17 0.56 32.24
CA ALA A 20 -12.92 1.10 31.71
C ALA A 20 -12.45 0.25 30.53
N ARG A 21 -12.53 0.79 29.31
CA ARG A 21 -11.94 0.16 28.13
C ARG A 21 -10.45 0.50 28.16
N ARG A 22 -9.64 -0.44 28.66
CA ARG A 22 -8.20 -0.48 28.38
C ARG A 22 -8.04 -0.34 26.86
N ALA A 23 -7.41 0.75 26.43
CA ALA A 23 -6.97 0.92 25.06
C ALA A 23 -6.08 -0.28 24.69
N PRO A 24 -6.24 -0.90 23.51
CA PRO A 24 -5.35 -1.97 23.10
C PRO A 24 -3.96 -1.37 22.89
N ALA A 25 -2.97 -2.02 23.47
CA ALA A 25 -1.57 -1.63 23.41
C ALA A 25 -1.11 -1.49 21.95
N LYS A 26 -0.44 -0.37 21.69
CA LYS A 26 0.33 -0.05 20.48
C LYS A 26 1.25 -1.24 20.14
N SER A 27 0.88 -2.06 19.16
CA SER A 27 1.77 -3.09 18.61
C SER A 27 2.84 -2.41 17.77
N LEU A 28 4.10 -2.62 18.15
CA LEU A 28 5.30 -2.09 17.50
C LEU A 28 5.36 -2.46 16.00
N ALA A 29 5.23 -1.46 15.12
CA ALA A 29 5.91 -1.36 13.82
C ALA A 29 5.54 -0.02 13.10
N GLU A 30 5.67 1.12 13.77
CA GLU A 30 5.48 2.43 13.13
C GLU A 30 6.84 3.02 12.71
N GLY A 31 7.38 2.49 11.60
CA GLY A 31 8.32 3.23 10.76
C GLY A 31 7.58 3.94 9.61
N PRO A 32 8.25 4.83 8.84
CA PRO A 32 7.68 5.48 7.63
C PRO A 32 7.16 4.50 6.56
N GLU A 33 7.40 3.22 6.76
CA GLU A 33 6.98 2.02 6.03
C GLU A 33 5.54 1.55 6.29
N SER A 34 4.86 2.00 7.37
CA SER A 34 3.54 1.50 7.81
C SER A 34 2.38 1.83 6.84
N GLY A 35 2.70 2.51 5.74
CA GLY A 35 1.77 3.05 4.77
C GLY A 35 1.62 2.27 3.46
N PHE A 36 2.50 1.35 3.08
CA PHE A 36 2.45 0.76 1.74
C PHE A 36 1.54 -0.47 1.66
N ARG A 37 0.99 -0.77 0.48
CA ARG A 37 0.48 -2.13 0.22
C ARG A 37 1.69 -3.01 -0.03
N ARG A 38 1.67 -4.23 0.51
CA ARG A 38 2.75 -5.20 0.36
C ARG A 38 2.20 -6.44 -0.31
N PHE A 39 2.93 -6.97 -1.27
CA PHE A 39 2.65 -8.21 -1.95
C PHE A 39 3.92 -9.05 -1.98
N SER A 40 3.75 -10.35 -2.16
CA SER A 40 4.86 -11.26 -2.42
C SER A 40 4.74 -11.78 -3.84
N THR A 41 5.85 -11.86 -4.55
CA THR A 41 5.91 -12.54 -5.84
C THR A 41 5.92 -14.08 -5.64
N PRO A 42 5.71 -14.89 -6.69
CA PRO A 42 5.78 -16.35 -6.60
C PRO A 42 7.10 -16.86 -6.02
N ASN A 43 8.23 -16.21 -6.33
CA ASN A 43 9.55 -16.58 -5.81
C ASN A 43 9.89 -15.95 -4.44
N GLY A 44 8.92 -15.28 -3.79
CA GLY A 44 9.07 -14.74 -2.44
C GLY A 44 9.72 -13.36 -2.34
N PHE A 45 9.82 -12.61 -3.45
CA PHE A 45 10.27 -11.22 -3.41
C PHE A 45 9.17 -10.30 -2.89
N SER A 46 9.56 -9.24 -2.18
CA SER A 46 8.61 -8.26 -1.65
C SER A 46 8.32 -7.16 -2.66
N VAL A 47 7.04 -6.92 -2.93
CA VAL A 47 6.55 -5.83 -3.77
C VAL A 47 5.84 -4.80 -2.89
N LEU A 48 6.26 -3.55 -2.98
CA LEU A 48 5.68 -2.42 -2.26
C LEU A 48 4.93 -1.52 -3.24
N ILE A 49 3.75 -1.04 -2.83
CA ILE A 49 2.88 -0.20 -3.68
C ILE A 49 2.40 1.01 -2.90
N GLY A 50 2.56 2.19 -3.50
CA GLY A 50 2.06 3.44 -2.95
C GLY A 50 0.53 3.56 -3.07
N ARG A 51 -0.14 4.01 -2.01
CA ARG A 51 -1.60 4.21 -2.02
C ARG A 51 -2.04 5.61 -2.43
N ASN A 52 -1.12 6.57 -2.43
CA ASN A 52 -1.37 7.97 -2.75
C ASN A 52 -0.07 8.65 -3.21
N ASN A 53 -0.19 9.88 -3.73
CA ASN A 53 0.94 10.61 -4.30
C ASN A 53 2.09 10.88 -3.31
N ARG A 54 1.79 11.14 -2.03
CA ARG A 54 2.84 11.33 -1.00
C ARG A 54 3.60 10.03 -0.74
N GLN A 55 2.89 8.91 -0.69
CA GLN A 55 3.50 7.59 -0.57
C GLN A 55 4.28 7.21 -1.82
N ASN A 56 3.78 7.53 -3.02
CA ASN A 56 4.50 7.30 -4.27
C ASN A 56 5.87 8.01 -4.26
N ASP A 57 5.92 9.26 -3.82
CA ASP A 57 7.19 9.99 -3.64
C ASP A 57 8.13 9.32 -2.64
N LEU A 58 7.61 8.99 -1.45
CA LEU A 58 8.39 8.31 -0.42
C LEU A 58 8.92 6.97 -0.91
N LEU A 59 8.08 6.21 -1.60
CA LEU A 59 8.41 4.89 -2.13
C LEU A 59 9.52 5.00 -3.18
N SER A 60 9.36 5.91 -4.15
CA SER A 60 10.32 6.10 -5.24
C SER A 60 11.66 6.67 -4.81
N LEU A 61 11.67 7.59 -3.84
CA LEU A 61 12.85 8.40 -3.56
C LEU A 61 13.57 8.00 -2.27
N LYS A 62 12.87 7.39 -1.31
CA LYS A 62 13.44 7.03 0.00
C LYS A 62 13.48 5.53 0.26
N VAL A 63 12.50 4.78 -0.23
CA VAL A 63 12.38 3.33 0.04
C VAL A 63 13.05 2.48 -1.04
N ALA A 64 12.91 2.89 -2.30
CA ALA A 64 13.61 2.27 -3.42
C ALA A 64 15.11 2.48 -3.26
N LYS A 65 15.86 1.37 -3.20
CA LYS A 65 17.31 1.34 -3.24
C LYS A 65 17.77 1.29 -4.70
N GLY A 66 19.08 1.50 -4.90
CA GLY A 66 19.68 1.53 -6.23
C GLY A 66 19.39 0.28 -7.07
N ASP A 67 19.43 -0.90 -6.45
CA ASP A 67 19.24 -2.20 -7.11
C ASP A 67 17.77 -2.65 -7.18
N ASP A 68 16.86 -1.95 -6.49
CA ASP A 68 15.44 -2.29 -6.54
C ASP A 68 14.85 -1.93 -7.91
N LEU A 69 13.88 -2.72 -8.36
CA LEU A 69 13.15 -2.41 -9.59
C LEU A 69 11.92 -1.56 -9.29
N TRP A 70 11.77 -0.47 -10.02
CA TRP A 70 10.67 0.46 -9.94
C TRP A 70 9.78 0.35 -11.18
N PHE A 71 8.46 0.44 -10.97
CA PHE A 71 7.45 0.30 -12.01
C PHE A 71 6.36 1.37 -11.91
N HIS A 72 5.88 1.82 -13.07
CA HIS A 72 4.70 2.69 -13.21
C HIS A 72 4.04 2.53 -14.57
N ALA A 73 2.70 2.65 -14.62
CA ALA A 73 1.95 2.58 -15.87
C ALA A 73 2.27 3.78 -16.79
N ARG A 74 2.72 3.50 -18.01
CA ARG A 74 3.20 4.55 -18.93
C ARG A 74 2.04 5.37 -19.47
N GLY A 75 2.15 6.69 -19.38
CA GLY A 75 1.17 7.62 -19.97
C GLY A 75 -0.15 7.76 -19.21
N VAL A 76 -0.33 7.04 -18.09
CA VAL A 76 -1.55 7.11 -17.27
C VAL A 76 -1.22 7.31 -15.79
N PRO A 77 -2.05 8.02 -15.03
CA PRO A 77 -1.89 8.10 -13.58
C PRO A 77 -2.03 6.73 -12.91
N GLY A 78 -1.12 6.40 -12.00
CA GLY A 78 -1.16 5.17 -11.23
C GLY A 78 -0.31 5.18 -9.96
N ALA A 79 -0.31 4.06 -9.27
CA ALA A 79 0.56 3.82 -8.12
C ALA A 79 2.00 3.59 -8.57
N HIS A 80 2.96 4.01 -7.74
CA HIS A 80 4.35 3.58 -7.88
C HIS A 80 4.48 2.21 -7.24
N VAL A 81 5.20 1.30 -7.92
CA VAL A 81 5.45 -0.06 -7.45
C VAL A 81 6.95 -0.28 -7.39
N VAL A 82 7.43 -0.88 -6.30
CA VAL A 82 8.84 -1.24 -6.12
C VAL A 82 8.94 -2.71 -5.77
N LEU A 83 9.69 -3.46 -6.58
CA LEU A 83 10.12 -4.81 -6.29
C LEU A 83 11.46 -4.73 -5.57
N LYS A 84 11.49 -5.20 -4.32
CA LYS A 84 12.68 -5.18 -3.48
C LYS A 84 13.66 -6.26 -3.96
N ALA A 85 14.85 -5.85 -4.36
CA ALA A 85 15.95 -6.76 -4.61
C ALA A 85 16.38 -7.43 -3.30
N GLN A 86 16.80 -8.69 -3.40
CA GLN A 86 17.36 -9.45 -2.29
C GLN A 86 18.84 -9.70 -2.56
N SER A 87 19.69 -9.60 -1.54
CA SER A 87 21.12 -9.80 -1.70
C SER A 87 21.43 -11.21 -2.25
N GLY A 88 22.09 -11.27 -3.41
CA GLY A 88 22.45 -12.54 -4.06
C GLY A 88 21.31 -13.25 -4.78
N ARG A 89 20.16 -12.59 -4.97
CA ARG A 89 19.06 -13.10 -5.80
C ARG A 89 18.49 -12.01 -6.69
N ASP A 90 18.62 -12.21 -8.00
CA ASP A 90 17.96 -11.38 -8.99
C ASP A 90 16.50 -11.86 -9.19
N PRO A 91 15.55 -10.93 -9.36
CA PRO A 91 14.17 -11.29 -9.66
C PRO A 91 14.07 -11.94 -11.04
N GLU A 92 13.33 -13.04 -11.13
CA GLU A 92 13.09 -13.72 -12.39
C GLU A 92 12.04 -12.99 -13.22
N HIS A 93 11.88 -13.43 -14.48
CA HIS A 93 10.89 -12.85 -15.38
C HIS A 93 9.47 -12.84 -14.78
N GLU A 94 9.09 -13.89 -14.07
CA GLU A 94 7.78 -14.00 -13.42
C GLU A 94 7.57 -12.97 -12.31
N ASP A 95 8.62 -12.66 -11.54
CA ASP A 95 8.59 -11.65 -10.48
C ASP A 95 8.42 -10.24 -11.05
N VAL A 96 9.17 -9.95 -12.13
CA VAL A 96 9.07 -8.69 -12.86
C VAL A 96 7.67 -8.53 -13.48
N LEU A 97 7.15 -9.57 -14.11
CA LEU A 97 5.78 -9.57 -14.65
C LEU A 97 4.74 -9.39 -13.56
N CYS A 98 4.90 -10.04 -12.41
CA CYS A 98 4.00 -9.88 -11.26
C CYS A 98 3.94 -8.41 -10.80
N ALA A 99 5.10 -7.78 -10.61
CA ALA A 99 5.18 -6.36 -10.24
C ALA A 99 4.57 -5.44 -11.31
N ALA A 100 4.83 -5.70 -12.59
CA ALA A 100 4.27 -4.94 -13.70
C ALA A 100 2.73 -5.06 -13.79
N ASN A 101 2.19 -6.26 -13.59
CA ASN A 101 0.75 -6.50 -13.55
C ASN A 101 0.07 -5.76 -12.39
N LEU A 102 0.73 -5.71 -11.22
CA LEU A 102 0.27 -4.92 -10.09
C LEU A 102 0.29 -3.42 -10.40
N ALA A 103 1.34 -2.90 -11.05
CA ALA A 103 1.41 -1.50 -11.47
C ALA A 103 0.28 -1.14 -12.45
N ALA A 104 -0.01 -2.01 -13.42
CA ALA A 104 -1.14 -1.85 -14.32
C ALA A 104 -2.49 -1.87 -13.58
N TRP A 105 -2.67 -2.80 -12.64
CA TRP A 105 -3.91 -2.94 -11.85
C TRP A 105 -4.20 -1.73 -10.95
N PHE A 106 -3.16 -1.16 -10.32
CA PHE A 106 -3.27 0.03 -9.48
C PHE A 106 -3.13 1.35 -10.27
N SER A 107 -3.42 1.31 -11.58
CA SER A 107 -3.47 2.49 -12.44
C SER A 107 -4.88 2.77 -12.96
N LYS A 108 -5.05 3.89 -13.66
CA LYS A 108 -6.30 4.16 -14.39
C LYS A 108 -6.55 3.18 -15.55
N ALA A 109 -5.53 2.50 -16.06
CA ALA A 109 -5.61 1.53 -17.16
C ALA A 109 -5.97 0.10 -16.70
N LYS A 110 -6.49 -0.08 -15.48
CA LYS A 110 -6.81 -1.40 -14.92
C LYS A 110 -7.84 -2.22 -15.72
N ASN A 111 -8.63 -1.58 -16.56
CA ASN A 111 -9.66 -2.21 -17.39
C ASN A 111 -9.15 -2.55 -18.79
N ASP A 112 -7.92 -2.16 -19.14
CA ASP A 112 -7.34 -2.42 -20.46
C ASP A 112 -6.78 -3.83 -20.52
N SER A 113 -6.87 -4.47 -21.69
CA SER A 113 -6.36 -5.84 -21.88
C SER A 113 -4.83 -5.93 -21.80
N LYS A 114 -4.13 -4.85 -22.17
CA LYS A 114 -2.67 -4.74 -22.15
C LYS A 114 -2.30 -3.30 -21.78
N VAL A 115 -1.36 -3.16 -20.85
CA VAL A 115 -0.88 -1.86 -20.37
C VAL A 115 0.63 -1.83 -20.50
N ASN A 116 1.16 -0.77 -21.11
CA ASN A 116 2.59 -0.54 -21.13
C ASN A 116 3.03 -0.02 -19.77
N VAL A 117 3.98 -0.69 -19.13
CA VAL A 117 4.53 -0.33 -17.84
C VAL A 117 6.00 0.04 -18.02
N THR A 118 6.37 1.23 -17.57
CA THR A 118 7.75 1.65 -17.47
C THR A 118 8.38 0.90 -16.29
N GLN A 119 9.52 0.25 -16.55
CA GLN A 119 10.41 -0.36 -15.58
C GLN A 119 11.73 0.40 -15.57
N THR A 120 12.29 0.64 -14.39
CA THR A 120 13.68 1.10 -14.24
C THR A 120 14.24 0.61 -12.91
N THR A 121 15.50 0.90 -12.61
CA THR A 121 16.06 0.72 -11.27
C THR A 121 15.80 1.95 -10.40
N GLY A 122 15.72 1.77 -9.07
CA GLY A 122 15.52 2.88 -8.13
C GLY A 122 16.61 3.96 -8.24
N ALA A 123 17.84 3.59 -8.64
CA ALA A 123 18.93 4.53 -8.89
C ALA A 123 18.63 5.55 -10.01
N HIS A 124 17.78 5.20 -10.98
CA HIS A 124 17.45 6.05 -12.11
C HIS A 124 16.13 6.82 -11.94
N VAL A 125 15.52 6.75 -10.75
CA VAL A 125 14.33 7.52 -10.40
C VAL A 125 14.76 8.74 -9.60
N SER A 126 14.39 9.92 -10.09
CA SER A 126 14.71 11.19 -9.43
C SER A 126 13.50 12.11 -9.42
N LYS A 127 13.51 13.13 -8.56
CA LYS A 127 12.45 14.14 -8.51
C LYS A 127 12.99 15.50 -8.96
N PRO A 128 12.41 16.11 -10.01
CA PRO A 128 12.75 17.47 -10.39
C PRO A 128 12.47 18.46 -9.25
N LYS A 129 13.32 19.48 -9.10
CA LYS A 129 13.14 20.52 -8.09
C LYS A 129 11.79 21.22 -8.28
N GLY A 130 11.00 21.31 -7.22
CA GLY A 130 9.67 21.95 -7.25
C GLY A 130 8.53 21.11 -7.82
N ALA A 131 8.78 19.85 -8.23
CA ALA A 131 7.72 18.98 -8.75
C ALA A 131 6.67 18.64 -7.67
N PRO A 132 5.37 18.54 -8.05
CA PRO A 132 4.32 18.11 -7.15
C PRO A 132 4.55 16.68 -6.66
N PRO A 133 3.93 16.28 -5.53
CA PRO A 133 4.04 14.91 -5.07
C PRO A 133 3.48 13.90 -6.07
N GLY A 134 4.17 12.78 -6.24
CA GLY A 134 3.89 11.71 -7.18
C GLY A 134 4.57 11.89 -8.54
N LEU A 135 5.13 13.07 -8.84
CA LEU A 135 5.81 13.31 -10.12
C LEU A 135 7.30 12.99 -10.00
N VAL A 136 7.74 11.97 -10.74
CA VAL A 136 9.13 11.52 -10.81
C VAL A 136 9.64 11.56 -12.25
N SER A 137 10.94 11.81 -12.39
CA SER A 137 11.67 11.70 -13.64
C SER A 137 12.44 10.38 -13.63
N VAL A 138 12.30 9.63 -14.72
CA VAL A 138 12.93 8.32 -14.90
C VAL A 138 13.94 8.40 -16.02
N SER A 139 15.12 7.86 -15.77
CA SER A 139 16.15 7.63 -16.79
C SER A 139 16.28 6.12 -17.08
N LYS A 140 16.83 5.78 -18.25
CA LYS A 140 17.08 4.38 -18.67
C LYS A 140 15.88 3.46 -18.41
N GLU A 141 14.74 3.82 -18.97
CA GLU A 141 13.51 3.02 -18.86
C GLU A 141 13.49 1.86 -19.86
N THR A 142 12.90 0.75 -19.41
CA THR A 142 12.47 -0.37 -20.25
C THR A 142 10.94 -0.44 -20.20
N VAL A 143 10.30 -0.88 -21.28
CA VAL A 143 8.85 -1.08 -21.31
C VAL A 143 8.52 -2.55 -21.19
N VAL A 144 7.66 -2.88 -20.23
CA VAL A 144 7.10 -4.21 -20.03
C VAL A 144 5.61 -4.16 -20.33
N VAL A 145 5.12 -5.12 -21.12
CA VAL A 145 3.68 -5.25 -21.39
C VAL A 145 3.04 -6.06 -20.27
N ALA A 146 2.21 -5.40 -19.48
CA ALA A 146 1.50 -6.00 -18.36
C ALA A 146 0.04 -6.29 -18.72
N LYS A 147 -0.53 -7.29 -18.05
CA LYS A 147 -1.97 -7.58 -18.09
C LYS A 147 -2.54 -7.35 -16.68
N PRO A 148 -3.38 -6.34 -16.47
CA PRO A 148 -3.96 -6.08 -15.16
C PRO A 148 -4.84 -7.25 -14.74
N HIS A 149 -4.47 -7.96 -13.67
CA HIS A 149 -5.21 -9.13 -13.21
C HIS A 149 -5.59 -9.01 -11.73
N ARG A 150 -6.90 -9.07 -11.46
CA ARG A 150 -7.46 -8.88 -10.12
C ARG A 150 -6.96 -9.90 -9.11
N SER A 151 -6.76 -11.17 -9.52
CA SER A 151 -6.43 -12.24 -8.55
C SER A 151 -5.10 -11.97 -7.83
N MET A 152 -4.11 -11.38 -8.51
CA MET A 152 -2.80 -11.09 -7.92
C MET A 152 -2.89 -9.97 -6.88
N ALA A 153 -3.82 -9.03 -7.05
CA ALA A 153 -4.01 -7.91 -6.13
C ALA A 153 -4.82 -8.24 -4.87
N VAL A 154 -5.54 -9.37 -4.85
CA VAL A 154 -6.41 -9.77 -3.72
C VAL A 154 -5.64 -10.52 -2.63
N GLN A 155 -4.57 -11.24 -2.98
CA GLN A 155 -3.88 -12.17 -2.06
C GLN A 155 -3.23 -11.52 -0.84
N SER A 156 -2.97 -10.20 -0.82
CA SER A 156 -2.31 -9.54 0.31
C SER A 156 -3.23 -8.89 1.34
N GLN A 157 -4.53 -8.75 1.05
CA GLN A 157 -5.45 -8.08 1.97
C GLN A 157 -6.03 -9.03 3.03
N ASP A 158 -5.94 -10.35 2.83
CA ASP A 158 -6.75 -11.34 3.58
C ASP A 158 -5.98 -12.18 4.63
N LEU A 159 -4.68 -11.96 4.84
CA LEU A 159 -3.92 -12.61 5.94
C LEU A 159 -4.16 -11.96 7.32
N ARG A 160 -5.36 -11.44 7.58
CA ARG A 160 -5.78 -10.89 8.88
C ARG A 160 -7.03 -11.58 9.40
N LYS A 161 -7.01 -12.91 9.50
CA LYS A 161 -7.95 -13.67 10.32
C LYS A 161 -7.20 -14.52 11.31
#